data_AF-A0A096KNJ8-F1
#
_entry.id   AF-A0A096KNJ8-F1
#
_cell.length_a   1.000
_cell.length_b   1.000
_cell.length_c   1.000
_cell.angle_alpha   90.00
_cell.angle_beta   90.00
_cell.angle_gamma   90.00
#
_symmetry.space_group_name_H-M   'P 1'
#
loop_
_entity.id
_entity.type
_entity.pdbx_description
1 polymer ?
#
loop_
_entity_poly.entity_id
_entity_poly.type
_entity_poly.pdbx_seq_one_letter_code
_entity_poly.pdbx_strand_id
1 'polypeptide(L)'
;MSKHLKLFSALLVLMVLAPISVFVFPSNAEAARSLVENSWRYEDGQLVAEDASSEEDGIALLSMDILPDGATAQGIDVSEHQGRIDWNAVKASGIDFAILRVGFGAPSWGGRVDYQFNRNISECERLGIPYGVYIYSYAFDNQQAADEASMVIDCLSGHNPRLPVYYDLEDKTIIADGRQSGIASRAQTFCNKISSAGYKPGIYANLNWFNNILTDPVFKSGSWDHWIAQYNSQCHYTGSYSFWQYTSRGKVSGISGNVDMNYAYVDVSLYYWQLKEGTWYYATSDGKAYTGWLRQGGAWYWLDPDAGGVMATGLHECNGSLYWFNSSGAMATGWVLDGGTWYYATGSGALARGPVSVGGVPYCFDARTGAMLTGYQADAQGVRRYFGNCGPLNGWGLVDGSWYWFADGIASTGWLYTGGSWYWLEPDAGGAMATGLHACNGAAYWFNASGAMATGWVLDGGTWYYATGSGALASGWLNLNGTWYWLDPSTHAMATGLHGCNGSMYWFNGSGSMATGWVLDGGTWYYATSSGALTSGWAYVGGAWYWLDPSTHAMTTGVQEIDGVKYSFASNGAWLG
;
A
#
# COMPACT_ATOMS: atom_id res chain seq x y z
N MET A 1 -53.30 51.43 1.96
CA MET A 1 -52.75 52.53 2.78
C MET A 1 -51.37 52.88 2.22
N SER A 2 -51.30 53.89 1.34
CA SER A 2 -50.73 55.24 1.58
C SER A 2 -49.19 55.26 1.59
N LYS A 3 -48.53 55.61 0.48
CA LYS A 3 -48.06 56.95 0.02
C LYS A 3 -46.68 57.37 0.56
N HIS A 4 -45.76 57.58 -0.38
CA HIS A 4 -44.90 58.76 -0.58
C HIS A 4 -44.23 59.50 0.60
N LEU A 5 -42.88 59.49 0.55
CA LEU A 5 -42.00 60.67 0.33
C LEU A 5 -41.50 61.51 1.53
N LYS A 6 -40.21 61.92 1.38
CA LYS A 6 -39.48 63.10 1.92
C LYS A 6 -38.63 62.85 3.17
N LEU A 7 -37.50 63.52 3.47
CA LEU A 7 -36.96 64.85 3.15
C LEU A 7 -35.44 64.88 3.54
N PHE A 8 -34.57 65.58 2.77
CA PHE A 8 -33.49 66.55 3.14
C PHE A 8 -32.45 66.23 4.24
N SER A 9 -31.26 66.83 4.40
CA SER A 9 -30.28 67.66 3.67
C SER A 9 -29.20 68.05 4.71
N ALA A 10 -27.97 68.33 4.23
CA ALA A 10 -26.96 69.28 4.79
C ALA A 10 -26.09 68.93 6.03
N LEU A 11 -24.80 68.74 5.75
CA LEU A 11 -23.61 69.52 6.18
C LEU A 11 -23.42 69.96 7.66
N LEU A 12 -22.30 69.56 8.31
CA LEU A 12 -21.10 70.38 8.61
C LEU A 12 -20.33 69.94 9.91
N VAL A 13 -18.98 70.05 9.86
CA VAL A 13 -17.94 70.20 10.92
C VAL A 13 -17.54 68.96 11.78
N LEU A 14 -16.30 68.63 12.22
CA LEU A 14 -14.98 69.29 12.38
C LEU A 14 -13.87 68.20 12.63
N MET A 15 -12.65 68.38 12.05
CA MET A 15 -11.25 68.17 12.58
C MET A 15 -10.88 66.92 13.45
N VAL A 16 -9.68 66.31 13.44
CA VAL A 16 -8.30 66.82 13.28
C VAL A 16 -7.22 65.68 13.27
N LEU A 17 -6.04 66.00 12.70
CA LEU A 17 -4.66 65.47 12.91
C LEU A 17 -4.22 64.09 12.36
N ALA A 18 -3.39 64.14 11.31
CA ALA A 18 -2.30 63.20 11.04
C ALA A 18 -0.97 63.99 10.99
N PRO A 19 0.14 63.49 11.55
CA PRO A 19 1.44 64.15 11.43
C PRO A 19 2.14 63.76 10.13
N ILE A 20 2.68 64.79 9.50
CA ILE A 20 3.64 64.74 8.40
C ILE A 20 5.03 64.46 8.97
N SER A 21 5.83 63.64 8.29
CA SER A 21 7.29 63.74 8.31
C SER A 21 7.78 63.73 6.87
N VAL A 22 8.57 64.75 6.53
CA VAL A 22 9.12 65.07 5.20
C VAL A 22 10.59 64.62 5.15
N PHE A 23 11.07 64.40 3.92
CA PHE A 23 12.46 64.27 3.45
C PHE A 23 13.03 62.83 3.53
N VAL A 24 13.65 62.26 2.50
CA VAL A 24 14.45 62.79 1.38
C VAL A 24 14.23 61.87 0.16
N PHE A 25 13.99 62.44 -1.03
CA PHE A 25 14.20 61.71 -2.28
C PHE A 25 15.69 61.82 -2.65
N PRO A 26 16.44 60.72 -2.79
CA PRO A 26 17.63 60.75 -3.62
C PRO A 26 17.14 60.81 -5.06
N SER A 27 17.38 61.97 -5.68
CA SER A 27 17.38 62.12 -7.12
C SER A 27 18.53 61.30 -7.71
N ASN A 28 18.29 60.01 -7.98
CA ASN A 28 18.98 59.30 -9.05
C ASN A 28 17.92 58.94 -10.09
N ALA A 29 17.52 59.95 -10.85
CA ALA A 29 17.14 59.72 -12.23
C ALA A 29 18.41 59.30 -12.98
N GLU A 30 18.85 58.06 -12.78
CA GLU A 30 19.44 57.36 -13.92
C GLU A 30 18.25 57.08 -14.83
N ALA A 31 18.32 57.65 -16.02
CA ALA A 31 17.39 57.31 -17.09
C ALA A 31 17.20 55.80 -17.12
N ALA A 32 15.99 55.33 -17.42
CA ALA A 32 15.75 53.96 -17.84
C ALA A 32 16.73 53.66 -18.99
N ARG A 33 17.90 53.13 -18.65
CA ARG A 33 18.89 52.66 -19.60
C ARG A 33 18.23 51.40 -20.12
N SER A 34 17.74 51.44 -21.35
CA SER A 34 17.34 50.21 -22.03
C SER A 34 18.52 49.26 -21.89
N LEU A 35 18.33 48.12 -21.22
CA LEU A 35 19.39 47.13 -21.18
C LEU A 35 19.65 46.71 -22.62
N VAL A 36 20.89 46.84 -23.02
CA VAL A 36 21.38 46.29 -24.28
C VAL A 36 22.12 45.01 -23.94
N GLU A 37 22.02 44.03 -24.82
CA GLU A 37 22.67 42.75 -24.57
C GLU A 37 24.19 42.94 -24.58
N ASN A 38 24.79 42.52 -23.48
CA ASN A 38 26.22 42.49 -23.24
C ASN A 38 26.60 41.08 -22.80
N SER A 39 27.78 40.65 -23.20
CA SER A 39 28.39 39.41 -22.74
C SER A 39 29.91 39.53 -22.86
N TRP A 40 30.62 38.42 -22.73
CA TRP A 40 32.03 38.44 -23.08
C TRP A 40 32.27 38.75 -24.57
N ARG A 41 31.28 38.52 -25.44
CA ARG A 41 31.33 38.70 -26.90
C ARG A 41 30.70 40.03 -27.36
N TYR A 42 29.77 40.59 -26.59
CA TYR A 42 29.03 41.81 -26.94
C TYR A 42 29.21 42.91 -25.89
N GLU A 43 29.46 44.15 -26.33
CA GLU A 43 29.53 45.35 -25.49
C GLU A 43 28.71 46.45 -26.17
N ASP A 44 27.82 47.06 -25.41
CA ASP A 44 26.75 47.95 -25.87
C ASP A 44 25.90 47.38 -27.03
N GLY A 45 25.66 46.07 -27.03
CA GLY A 45 24.92 45.37 -28.09
C GLY A 45 25.69 45.22 -29.41
N GLN A 46 27.00 45.49 -29.42
CA GLN A 46 27.88 45.35 -30.59
C GLN A 46 28.94 44.28 -30.32
N LEU A 47 29.33 43.55 -31.36
CA LEU A 47 30.38 42.53 -31.29
C LEU A 47 31.75 43.20 -31.03
N VAL A 48 32.46 42.82 -29.97
CA VAL A 48 33.63 43.60 -29.47
C VAL A 48 34.94 43.30 -30.21
N ALA A 49 35.11 42.12 -30.84
CA ALA A 49 36.19 41.80 -31.80
C ALA A 49 36.05 40.37 -32.33
N GLU A 50 36.65 40.08 -33.50
CA GLU A 50 37.04 38.71 -33.88
C GLU A 50 38.17 38.24 -32.93
N ASP A 51 37.76 37.47 -31.92
CA ASP A 51 38.38 36.20 -31.60
C ASP A 51 39.90 36.21 -31.28
N ALA A 52 40.28 36.91 -30.20
CA ALA A 52 41.61 36.81 -29.58
C ALA A 52 41.70 35.76 -28.45
N SER A 53 40.83 34.73 -28.45
CA SER A 53 41.00 33.53 -27.62
C SER A 53 41.86 32.51 -28.36
N SER A 54 42.83 31.93 -27.64
CA SER A 54 43.76 30.90 -28.12
C SER A 54 43.07 29.55 -28.33
N GLU A 55 42.06 29.48 -29.20
CA GLU A 55 41.37 28.24 -29.61
C GLU A 55 42.28 27.29 -30.42
N GLU A 56 43.55 27.62 -30.64
CA GLU A 56 44.51 26.82 -31.41
C GLU A 56 45.30 25.81 -30.56
N ASP A 57 44.92 24.54 -30.72
CA ASP A 57 45.80 23.40 -31.11
C ASP A 57 45.12 22.06 -30.78
N GLY A 58 44.07 22.05 -29.94
CA GLY A 58 43.37 20.84 -29.50
C GLY A 58 41.98 20.59 -30.10
N ILE A 59 41.33 21.60 -30.69
CA ILE A 59 39.93 21.50 -31.18
C ILE A 59 39.83 20.66 -32.48
N ALA A 60 40.93 20.47 -33.21
CA ALA A 60 40.96 19.74 -34.49
C ALA A 60 40.50 18.26 -34.41
N LEU A 61 40.39 17.68 -33.22
CA LEU A 61 39.90 16.31 -33.00
C LEU A 61 38.38 16.23 -32.74
N LEU A 62 37.70 17.37 -32.50
CA LEU A 62 36.26 17.42 -32.27
C LEU A 62 35.57 17.59 -33.63
N SER A 63 34.73 16.63 -34.00
CA SER A 63 34.05 16.63 -35.29
C SER A 63 32.54 16.45 -35.11
N MET A 64 31.77 16.80 -36.13
CA MET A 64 30.33 16.48 -36.15
C MET A 64 30.07 14.97 -36.35
N ASP A 65 31.02 14.25 -36.95
CA ASP A 65 30.84 12.85 -37.34
C ASP A 65 31.29 11.85 -36.27
N ILE A 66 32.14 12.27 -35.33
CA ILE A 66 32.70 11.44 -34.26
C ILE A 66 32.56 12.19 -32.94
N LEU A 67 31.68 11.68 -32.08
CA LEU A 67 31.46 12.19 -30.73
C LEU A 67 32.64 11.82 -29.80
N PRO A 68 33.05 12.71 -28.88
CA PRO A 68 34.03 12.39 -27.85
C PRO A 68 33.50 11.34 -26.87
N ASP A 69 34.41 10.64 -26.19
CA ASP A 69 34.04 9.60 -25.22
C ASP A 69 33.03 10.10 -24.19
N GLY A 70 31.93 9.36 -24.05
CA GLY A 70 30.83 9.67 -23.14
C GLY A 70 29.79 10.67 -23.69
N ALA A 71 30.08 11.39 -24.77
CA ALA A 71 29.07 12.20 -25.43
C ALA A 71 28.08 11.30 -26.18
N THR A 72 26.81 11.69 -26.13
CA THR A 72 25.66 10.93 -26.61
C THR A 72 24.95 11.62 -27.78
N ALA A 73 25.17 12.93 -27.92
CA ALA A 73 24.58 13.75 -28.96
C ALA A 73 25.37 15.06 -29.13
N GLN A 74 25.19 15.71 -30.27
CA GLN A 74 25.75 17.03 -30.57
C GLN A 74 24.63 18.04 -30.85
N GLY A 75 24.81 19.26 -30.36
CA GLY A 75 23.80 20.30 -30.44
C GLY A 75 24.40 21.69 -30.63
N ILE A 76 23.50 22.65 -30.70
CA ILE A 76 23.83 24.08 -30.82
C ILE A 76 23.11 24.87 -29.73
N ASP A 77 23.67 26.01 -29.36
CA ASP A 77 22.91 27.06 -28.69
C ASP A 77 22.83 28.30 -29.57
N VAL A 78 21.64 28.90 -29.59
CA VAL A 78 21.31 29.96 -30.54
C VAL A 78 20.47 31.06 -29.92
N SER A 79 20.63 32.25 -30.49
CA SER A 79 19.91 33.46 -30.14
C SER A 79 19.57 34.25 -31.40
N GLU A 80 19.06 35.47 -31.24
CA GLU A 80 18.86 36.40 -32.35
C GLU A 80 20.14 36.73 -33.13
N HIS A 81 21.32 36.51 -32.55
CA HIS A 81 22.61 36.77 -33.19
C HIS A 81 22.88 35.88 -34.40
N GLN A 82 22.25 34.70 -34.48
CA GLN A 82 22.31 33.84 -35.66
C GLN A 82 21.32 34.26 -36.76
N GLY A 83 20.54 35.31 -36.54
CA GLY A 83 19.54 35.79 -37.48
C GLY A 83 18.49 34.72 -37.80
N ARG A 84 18.02 34.69 -39.06
CA ARG A 84 16.97 33.76 -39.49
C ARG A 84 17.55 32.40 -39.92
N ILE A 85 17.48 31.43 -39.00
CA ILE A 85 17.98 30.06 -39.18
C ILE A 85 17.08 29.25 -40.13
N ASP A 86 17.69 28.48 -41.04
CA ASP A 86 17.02 27.38 -41.76
C ASP A 86 17.13 26.08 -40.96
N TRP A 87 16.10 25.80 -40.16
CA TRP A 87 16.08 24.66 -39.26
C TRP A 87 15.98 23.30 -39.98
N ASN A 88 15.52 23.25 -41.24
CA ASN A 88 15.53 21.99 -41.99
C ASN A 88 16.97 21.61 -42.37
N ALA A 89 17.77 22.58 -42.79
CA ALA A 89 19.18 22.38 -43.09
C ALA A 89 19.98 22.03 -41.81
N VAL A 90 19.66 22.66 -40.68
CA VAL A 90 20.24 22.32 -39.37
C VAL A 90 19.95 20.86 -39.00
N LYS A 91 18.67 20.44 -39.04
CA LYS A 91 18.27 19.05 -38.80
C LYS A 91 19.01 18.09 -39.72
N ALA A 92 19.06 18.40 -41.01
CA ALA A 92 19.69 17.55 -42.03
C ALA A 92 21.22 17.46 -41.87
N SER A 93 21.85 18.43 -41.20
CA SER A 93 23.28 18.41 -40.91
C SER A 93 23.67 17.53 -39.72
N GLY A 94 22.70 16.92 -39.02
CA GLY A 94 22.97 16.01 -37.91
C GLY A 94 22.95 16.66 -36.53
N ILE A 95 22.38 17.86 -36.38
CA ILE A 95 22.16 18.46 -35.06
C ILE A 95 21.03 17.73 -34.33
N ASP A 96 21.37 17.16 -33.17
CA ASP A 96 20.47 16.32 -32.36
C ASP A 96 19.59 17.14 -31.42
N PHE A 97 20.09 18.27 -30.91
CA PHE A 97 19.37 19.12 -29.96
C PHE A 97 19.74 20.61 -30.09
N ALA A 98 18.93 21.48 -29.49
CA ALA A 98 19.22 22.91 -29.40
C ALA A 98 18.98 23.48 -27.99
N ILE A 99 19.71 24.53 -27.61
CA ILE A 99 19.42 25.33 -26.41
C ILE A 99 19.14 26.77 -26.87
N LEU A 100 17.92 27.25 -26.64
CA LEU A 100 17.41 28.49 -27.25
C LEU A 100 17.40 29.65 -26.24
N ARG A 101 17.92 30.82 -26.62
CA ARG A 101 17.82 31.99 -25.76
C ARG A 101 16.39 32.50 -25.70
N VAL A 102 15.79 32.54 -24.51
CA VAL A 102 14.49 33.18 -24.26
C VAL A 102 14.61 34.70 -24.35
N GLY A 103 15.68 35.25 -23.80
CA GLY A 103 15.90 36.69 -23.72
C GLY A 103 17.04 37.02 -22.76
N PHE A 104 17.06 38.28 -22.34
CA PHE A 104 18.00 38.79 -21.34
C PHE A 104 17.30 39.82 -20.44
N GLY A 105 17.46 39.67 -19.14
CA GLY A 105 16.69 40.42 -18.15
C GLY A 105 15.16 40.33 -18.32
N ALA A 106 14.41 40.87 -17.36
CA ALA A 106 12.95 40.92 -17.48
C ALA A 106 12.48 42.27 -18.03
N PRO A 107 11.40 42.31 -18.84
CA PRO A 107 10.81 43.55 -19.33
C PRO A 107 10.40 44.54 -18.24
N SER A 108 10.09 44.07 -17.03
CA SER A 108 9.70 44.90 -15.89
C SER A 108 10.81 45.88 -15.45
N TRP A 109 12.06 45.63 -15.83
CA TRP A 109 13.21 46.47 -15.46
C TRP A 109 14.19 46.69 -16.62
N GLY A 110 13.71 46.59 -17.86
CA GLY A 110 14.43 47.03 -19.05
C GLY A 110 15.08 45.93 -19.89
N GLY A 111 14.91 44.66 -19.53
CA GLY A 111 15.27 43.51 -20.36
C GLY A 111 14.21 43.20 -21.44
N ARG A 112 14.41 42.13 -22.21
CA ARG A 112 13.45 41.72 -23.27
C ARG A 112 13.59 40.27 -23.70
N VAL A 113 12.53 39.80 -24.37
CA VAL A 113 12.52 38.53 -25.13
C VAL A 113 13.46 38.65 -26.32
N ASP A 114 14.19 37.58 -26.61
CA ASP A 114 15.02 37.43 -27.80
C ASP A 114 14.14 37.44 -29.06
N TYR A 115 14.51 38.23 -30.07
CA TYR A 115 13.65 38.45 -31.23
C TYR A 115 13.37 37.18 -32.04
N GLN A 116 14.24 36.17 -31.93
CA GLN A 116 14.11 34.91 -32.68
C GLN A 116 13.52 33.77 -31.86
N PHE A 117 13.32 33.93 -30.54
CA PHE A 117 12.90 32.86 -29.64
C PHE A 117 11.63 32.13 -30.12
N ASN A 118 10.55 32.87 -30.34
CA ASN A 118 9.25 32.30 -30.74
C ASN A 118 9.33 31.51 -32.05
N ARG A 119 10.18 31.93 -32.99
CA ARG A 119 10.39 31.20 -34.23
C ARG A 119 11.23 29.94 -33.99
N ASN A 120 12.32 30.06 -33.24
CA ASN A 120 13.23 28.95 -32.99
C ASN A 120 12.55 27.81 -32.24
N ILE A 121 11.75 28.12 -31.21
CA ILE A 121 10.99 27.12 -30.46
C ILE A 121 9.97 26.41 -31.36
N SER A 122 9.21 27.18 -32.16
CA SER A 122 8.21 26.62 -33.08
C SER A 122 8.84 25.71 -34.13
N GLU A 123 10.02 26.05 -34.66
CA GLU A 123 10.72 25.21 -35.64
C GLU A 123 11.32 23.95 -35.02
N CYS A 124 11.85 24.03 -33.79
CA CYS A 124 12.30 22.85 -33.06
C CYS A 124 11.13 21.88 -32.81
N GLU A 125 9.98 22.38 -32.36
CA GLU A 125 8.78 21.57 -32.17
C GLU A 125 8.25 20.99 -33.48
N ARG A 126 8.19 21.78 -34.56
CA ARG A 126 7.76 21.33 -35.89
C ARG A 126 8.61 20.18 -36.42
N LEU A 127 9.91 20.23 -36.17
CA LEU A 127 10.88 19.24 -36.67
C LEU A 127 11.19 18.13 -35.66
N GLY A 128 10.61 18.16 -34.46
CA GLY A 128 10.96 17.26 -33.38
C GLY A 128 12.46 17.30 -33.08
N ILE A 129 13.03 18.50 -32.97
CA ILE A 129 14.37 18.70 -32.40
C ILE A 129 14.17 18.94 -30.90
N PRO A 130 14.61 18.04 -30.02
CA PRO A 130 14.57 18.26 -28.58
C PRO A 130 15.34 19.53 -28.23
N TYR A 131 14.76 20.36 -27.37
CA TYR A 131 15.36 21.64 -27.02
C TYR A 131 15.27 21.95 -25.53
N GLY A 132 16.26 22.71 -25.05
CA GLY A 132 16.25 23.45 -23.80
C GLY A 132 16.18 24.94 -24.08
N VAL A 133 16.16 25.75 -23.03
CA VAL A 133 16.19 27.20 -23.17
C VAL A 133 17.08 27.83 -22.13
N TYR A 134 17.52 29.07 -22.36
CA TYR A 134 18.29 29.82 -21.38
C TYR A 134 17.88 31.30 -21.34
N ILE A 135 18.11 31.95 -20.21
CA ILE A 135 17.98 33.40 -20.07
C ILE A 135 19.30 33.98 -19.58
N TYR A 136 19.80 34.99 -20.30
CA TYR A 136 20.98 35.74 -19.89
C TYR A 136 20.62 36.70 -18.76
N SER A 137 21.14 36.47 -17.56
CA SER A 137 20.70 37.19 -16.38
C SER A 137 21.45 38.51 -16.18
N TYR A 138 20.70 39.56 -15.87
CA TYR A 138 21.23 40.82 -15.33
C TYR A 138 20.74 41.10 -13.91
N ALA A 139 20.00 40.17 -13.30
CA ALA A 139 19.29 40.37 -12.05
C ALA A 139 20.21 40.87 -10.92
N PHE A 140 19.82 42.01 -10.35
CA PHE A 140 20.49 42.62 -9.21
C PHE A 140 20.09 41.96 -7.88
N ASP A 141 18.81 41.63 -7.74
CA ASP A 141 18.21 41.07 -6.53
C ASP A 141 17.31 39.87 -6.82
N ASN A 142 16.74 39.29 -5.75
CA ASN A 142 15.87 38.11 -5.86
C ASN A 142 14.54 38.41 -6.59
N GLN A 143 14.03 39.66 -6.52
CA GLN A 143 12.80 40.01 -7.22
C GLN A 143 13.03 40.04 -8.73
N GLN A 144 14.14 40.63 -9.17
CA GLN A 144 14.51 40.64 -10.59
C GLN A 144 14.76 39.24 -11.14
N ALA A 145 15.39 38.34 -10.35
CA ALA A 145 15.54 36.94 -10.71
C ALA A 145 14.19 36.20 -10.79
N ALA A 146 13.24 36.54 -9.92
CA ALA A 146 11.87 36.01 -9.97
C ALA A 146 11.09 36.52 -11.20
N ASP A 147 11.33 37.76 -11.61
CA ASP A 147 10.74 38.36 -12.81
C ASP A 147 11.29 37.70 -14.10
N GLU A 148 12.61 37.45 -14.16
CA GLU A 148 13.25 36.67 -15.24
C GLU A 148 12.64 35.26 -15.34
N ALA A 149 12.49 34.56 -14.22
CA ALA A 149 11.85 33.26 -14.19
C ALA A 149 10.38 33.32 -14.66
N SER A 150 9.62 34.36 -14.27
CA SER A 150 8.23 34.53 -14.71
C SER A 150 8.15 34.72 -16.23
N MET A 151 9.00 35.58 -16.78
CA MET A 151 9.09 35.80 -18.22
C MET A 151 9.41 34.51 -18.97
N VAL A 152 10.35 33.70 -18.48
CA VAL A 152 10.68 32.40 -19.09
C VAL A 152 9.47 31.46 -19.05
N ILE A 153 8.79 31.36 -17.92
CA ILE A 153 7.59 30.51 -17.77
C ILE A 153 6.48 30.94 -18.74
N ASP A 154 6.25 32.26 -18.86
CA ASP A 154 5.25 32.81 -19.77
C ASP A 154 5.58 32.49 -21.23
N CYS A 155 6.85 32.62 -21.62
CA CYS A 155 7.31 32.29 -22.98
C CYS A 155 7.25 30.79 -23.29
N LEU A 156 7.32 29.93 -22.27
CA LEU A 156 7.19 28.48 -22.41
C LEU A 156 5.74 27.99 -22.33
N SER A 157 4.78 28.87 -22.02
CA SER A 157 3.38 28.49 -21.93
C SER A 157 2.86 27.92 -23.25
N GLY A 158 2.41 26.66 -23.22
CA GLY A 158 1.96 25.94 -24.42
C GLY A 158 3.07 25.22 -25.21
N HIS A 159 4.32 25.33 -24.76
CA HIS A 159 5.47 24.66 -25.34
C HIS A 159 6.01 23.55 -24.42
N ASN A 160 6.83 22.64 -24.95
CA ASN A 160 7.31 21.48 -24.19
C ASN A 160 8.83 21.27 -24.33
N PRO A 161 9.66 22.12 -23.70
CA PRO A 161 11.10 21.91 -23.67
C PRO A 161 11.42 20.56 -23.01
N ARG A 162 12.32 19.81 -23.65
CA ARG A 162 12.74 18.48 -23.18
C ARG A 162 14.08 18.50 -22.45
N LEU A 163 14.85 19.57 -22.63
CA LEU A 163 16.08 19.83 -21.91
C LEU A 163 15.87 20.97 -20.89
N PRO A 164 16.79 21.17 -19.94
CA PRO A 164 16.60 22.13 -18.85
C PRO A 164 16.41 23.59 -19.30
N VAL A 165 15.87 24.38 -18.37
CA VAL A 165 15.85 25.84 -18.41
C VAL A 165 17.09 26.35 -17.68
N TYR A 166 18.05 26.88 -18.41
CA TYR A 166 19.32 27.36 -17.87
C TYR A 166 19.26 28.82 -17.44
N TYR A 167 19.77 29.07 -16.24
CA TYR A 167 20.07 30.41 -15.76
C TYR A 167 21.53 30.72 -16.07
N ASP A 168 21.73 31.62 -17.03
CA ASP A 168 23.06 32.07 -17.44
C ASP A 168 23.53 33.19 -16.50
N LEU A 169 24.60 32.90 -15.76
CA LEU A 169 25.09 33.70 -14.63
C LEU A 169 26.44 34.37 -14.90
N GLU A 170 26.99 34.33 -16.11
CA GLU A 170 28.40 34.67 -16.33
C GLU A 170 28.69 36.14 -16.67
N ASP A 171 27.77 37.06 -16.36
CA ASP A 171 27.94 38.46 -16.71
C ASP A 171 29.04 39.16 -15.88
N LYS A 172 29.96 39.83 -16.59
CA LYS A 172 31.12 40.51 -15.97
C LYS A 172 30.72 41.63 -15.00
N THR A 173 29.57 42.28 -15.21
CA THR A 173 29.09 43.36 -14.33
C THR A 173 28.68 42.84 -12.96
N ILE A 174 28.31 41.57 -12.82
CA ILE A 174 28.07 40.95 -11.51
C ILE A 174 29.33 41.05 -10.65
N ILE A 175 30.51 40.86 -11.25
CA ILE A 175 31.79 41.00 -10.55
C ILE A 175 32.14 42.46 -10.33
N ALA A 176 32.09 43.26 -11.40
CA ALA A 176 32.50 44.66 -11.40
C ALA A 176 31.68 45.51 -10.41
N ASP A 177 30.40 45.20 -10.26
CA ASP A 177 29.47 45.93 -9.39
C ASP A 177 29.42 45.35 -7.96
N GLY A 178 30.25 44.35 -7.63
CA GLY A 178 30.26 43.73 -6.31
C GLY A 178 29.02 42.87 -6.00
N ARG A 179 28.29 42.45 -7.03
CA ARG A 179 27.02 41.71 -6.92
C ARG A 179 27.22 40.20 -6.76
N GLN A 180 28.45 39.70 -6.61
CA GLN A 180 28.68 38.28 -6.33
C GLN A 180 27.99 37.86 -5.02
N SER A 181 27.90 38.76 -4.05
CA SER A 181 27.11 38.56 -2.84
C SER A 181 25.63 38.34 -3.19
N GLY A 182 25.06 37.22 -2.72
CA GLY A 182 23.66 36.87 -2.98
C GLY A 182 23.40 36.12 -4.29
N ILE A 183 24.42 35.81 -5.11
CA ILE A 183 24.24 35.08 -6.38
C ILE A 183 23.57 33.70 -6.18
N ALA A 184 23.93 33.00 -5.10
CA ALA A 184 23.29 31.75 -4.72
C ALA A 184 21.80 31.92 -4.42
N SER A 185 21.42 33.00 -3.73
CA SER A 185 20.02 33.29 -3.38
C SER A 185 19.17 33.65 -4.61
N ARG A 186 19.75 34.40 -5.56
CA ARG A 186 19.10 34.71 -6.84
C ARG A 186 18.92 33.46 -7.70
N ALA A 187 19.97 32.64 -7.83
CA ALA A 187 19.91 31.36 -8.52
C ALA A 187 18.86 30.43 -7.91
N GLN A 188 18.78 30.34 -6.58
CA GLN A 188 17.74 29.59 -5.87
C GLN A 188 16.34 30.13 -6.19
N THR A 189 16.17 31.45 -6.18
CA THR A 189 14.88 32.07 -6.49
C THR A 189 14.41 31.72 -7.90
N PHE A 190 15.29 31.85 -8.89
CA PHE A 190 14.99 31.47 -10.27
C PHE A 190 14.68 29.96 -10.38
N CYS A 191 15.60 29.10 -9.94
CA CYS A 191 15.49 27.65 -10.12
C CYS A 191 14.30 27.04 -9.39
N ASN A 192 13.95 27.54 -8.20
CA ASN A 192 12.79 27.06 -7.46
C ASN A 192 11.48 27.40 -8.19
N LYS A 193 11.41 28.57 -8.82
CA LYS A 193 10.22 29.01 -9.56
C LYS A 193 10.05 28.23 -10.86
N ILE A 194 11.15 27.98 -11.59
CA ILE A 194 11.18 27.07 -12.75
C ILE A 194 10.73 25.65 -12.36
N SER A 195 11.28 25.11 -11.26
CA SER A 195 10.88 23.79 -10.75
C SER A 195 9.41 23.74 -10.37
N SER A 196 8.89 24.79 -9.73
CA SER A 196 7.48 24.90 -9.33
C SER A 196 6.53 24.98 -10.52
N ALA A 197 7.01 25.49 -11.66
CA ALA A 197 6.27 25.49 -12.93
C ALA A 197 6.37 24.15 -13.68
N GLY A 198 7.08 23.15 -13.14
CA GLY A 198 7.19 21.81 -13.71
C GLY A 198 8.38 21.60 -14.66
N TYR A 199 9.27 22.59 -14.79
CA TYR A 199 10.46 22.49 -15.65
C TYR A 199 11.71 22.12 -14.85
N LYS A 200 12.67 21.44 -15.48
CA LYS A 200 13.97 21.14 -14.85
C LYS A 200 14.88 22.38 -14.93
N PRO A 201 15.35 22.95 -13.80
CA PRO A 201 16.28 24.08 -13.83
C PRO A 201 17.73 23.61 -14.05
N GLY A 202 18.55 24.52 -14.58
CA GLY A 202 20.00 24.35 -14.67
C GLY A 202 20.73 25.68 -14.58
N ILE A 203 22.05 25.61 -14.41
CA ILE A 203 22.95 26.78 -14.41
C ILE A 203 23.88 26.66 -15.61
N TYR A 204 24.08 27.78 -16.29
CA TYR A 204 25.10 27.93 -17.32
C TYR A 204 26.13 28.97 -16.89
N ALA A 205 27.40 28.62 -17.09
CA ALA A 205 28.54 29.51 -16.96
C ALA A 205 29.82 28.86 -17.52
N ASN A 206 30.84 29.66 -17.79
CA ASN A 206 32.17 29.13 -18.12
C ASN A 206 32.88 28.45 -16.94
N LEU A 207 33.89 27.64 -17.27
CA LEU A 207 34.68 26.87 -16.29
C LEU A 207 35.25 27.72 -15.15
N ASN A 208 35.74 28.93 -15.44
CA ASN A 208 36.31 29.82 -14.42
C ASN A 208 35.23 30.25 -13.42
N TRP A 209 34.03 30.59 -13.90
CA TRP A 209 32.91 30.92 -13.02
C TRP A 209 32.51 29.75 -12.13
N PHE A 210 32.40 28.54 -12.68
CA PHE A 210 32.09 27.34 -11.90
C PHE A 210 33.13 27.00 -10.84
N ASN A 211 34.40 27.31 -11.08
CA ASN A 211 35.49 27.00 -10.14
C ASN A 211 35.73 28.10 -9.12
N ASN A 212 35.52 29.37 -9.49
CA ASN A 212 36.01 30.51 -8.70
C ASN A 212 34.91 31.47 -8.20
N ILE A 213 33.70 31.45 -8.79
CA ILE A 213 32.61 32.40 -8.45
C ILE A 213 31.38 31.67 -7.93
N LEU A 214 30.93 30.63 -8.62
CA LEU A 214 29.79 29.79 -8.26
C LEU A 214 30.20 28.68 -7.28
N THR A 215 30.81 29.09 -6.17
CA THR A 215 31.42 28.20 -5.17
C THR A 215 30.48 27.82 -4.02
N ASP A 216 29.34 28.50 -3.89
CA ASP A 216 28.32 28.14 -2.92
C ASP A 216 27.87 26.67 -3.13
N PRO A 217 27.71 25.86 -2.07
CA PRO A 217 27.31 24.46 -2.19
C PRO A 217 26.03 24.22 -3.00
N VAL A 218 25.12 25.21 -3.09
CA VAL A 218 23.90 25.07 -3.91
C VAL A 218 24.22 24.79 -5.37
N PHE A 219 25.29 25.41 -5.91
CA PHE A 219 25.74 25.20 -7.29
C PHE A 219 26.42 23.85 -7.51
N LYS A 220 26.72 23.10 -6.45
CA LYS A 220 27.29 21.74 -6.53
C LYS A 220 26.28 20.66 -6.18
N SER A 221 25.04 21.05 -5.85
CA SER A 221 23.96 20.10 -5.61
C SER A 221 23.56 19.41 -6.91
N GLY A 222 23.17 18.13 -6.84
CA GLY A 222 22.56 17.42 -7.98
C GLY A 222 21.14 17.88 -8.32
N SER A 223 20.64 18.94 -7.67
CA SER A 223 19.29 19.47 -7.84
C SER A 223 19.15 20.32 -9.10
N TRP A 224 20.24 20.91 -9.58
CA TRP A 224 20.27 21.72 -10.80
C TRP A 224 21.19 21.07 -11.81
N ASP A 225 20.79 21.14 -13.08
CA ASP A 225 21.64 20.72 -14.17
C ASP A 225 22.81 21.71 -14.39
N HIS A 226 23.89 21.25 -15.02
CA HIS A 226 25.03 22.10 -15.36
C HIS A 226 25.35 22.03 -16.84
N TRP A 227 25.41 23.21 -17.45
CA TRP A 227 25.89 23.42 -18.81
C TRP A 227 27.17 24.26 -18.74
N ILE A 228 28.30 23.66 -19.12
CA ILE A 228 29.63 24.26 -18.91
C ILE A 228 30.14 24.85 -20.22
N ALA A 229 30.59 26.10 -20.22
CA ALA A 229 31.37 26.66 -21.32
C ALA A 229 32.88 26.51 -21.09
N GLN A 230 33.55 25.82 -22.00
CA GLN A 230 35.01 25.75 -22.04
C GLN A 230 35.48 25.41 -23.47
N TYR A 231 36.11 26.36 -24.14
CA TYR A 231 36.62 26.13 -25.51
C TYR A 231 37.95 25.40 -25.45
N ASN A 232 37.90 24.07 -25.55
CA ASN A 232 39.06 23.18 -25.41
C ASN A 232 38.78 21.81 -26.08
N SER A 233 39.80 20.96 -26.16
CA SER A 233 39.71 19.58 -26.65
C SER A 233 38.92 18.62 -25.74
N GLN A 234 38.76 18.99 -24.46
CA GLN A 234 37.99 18.24 -23.47
C GLN A 234 37.47 19.20 -22.38
N CYS A 235 36.35 18.86 -21.74
CA CYS A 235 35.87 19.57 -20.57
C CYS A 235 36.68 19.16 -19.33
N HIS A 236 37.29 20.13 -18.65
CA HIS A 236 38.06 19.93 -17.43
C HIS A 236 37.25 20.15 -16.15
N TYR A 237 35.94 20.42 -16.28
CA TYR A 237 35.07 20.49 -15.11
C TYR A 237 34.97 19.11 -14.45
N THR A 238 35.25 19.05 -13.15
CA THR A 238 35.28 17.80 -12.39
C THR A 238 33.96 17.48 -11.70
N GLY A 239 33.02 18.43 -11.67
CA GLY A 239 31.67 18.20 -11.20
C GLY A 239 30.81 17.49 -12.25
N SER A 240 29.59 17.12 -11.87
CA SER A 240 28.61 16.59 -12.84
C SER A 240 28.12 17.69 -13.77
N TYR A 241 27.94 17.35 -15.05
CA TYR A 241 27.35 18.22 -16.07
C TYR A 241 26.66 17.38 -17.13
N SER A 242 25.67 17.96 -17.78
CA SER A 242 24.94 17.29 -18.87
C SER A 242 25.35 17.83 -20.23
N PHE A 243 25.79 19.09 -20.31
CA PHE A 243 26.13 19.75 -21.55
C PHE A 243 27.46 20.49 -21.45
N TRP A 244 28.21 20.48 -22.55
CA TRP A 244 29.47 21.19 -22.68
C TRP A 244 29.49 22.00 -23.97
N GLN A 245 29.56 23.32 -23.86
CA GLN A 245 29.83 24.23 -24.97
C GLN A 245 31.34 24.26 -25.24
N TYR A 246 31.75 23.66 -26.37
CA TYR A 246 33.16 23.35 -26.64
C TYR A 246 33.80 24.26 -27.69
N THR A 247 33.01 25.01 -28.47
CA THR A 247 33.52 26.05 -29.35
C THR A 247 32.43 27.07 -29.65
N SER A 248 32.86 28.30 -29.92
CA SER A 248 32.01 29.36 -30.43
C SER A 248 32.03 29.52 -31.95
N ARG A 249 32.95 28.83 -32.62
CA ARG A 249 33.27 29.01 -34.05
C ARG A 249 32.65 27.94 -34.94
N GLY A 250 31.60 27.27 -34.46
CA GLY A 250 30.91 26.21 -35.20
C GLY A 250 30.36 26.69 -36.54
N LYS A 251 30.35 25.78 -37.51
CA LYS A 251 29.75 26.00 -38.84
C LYS A 251 28.70 24.93 -39.10
N VAL A 252 27.43 25.32 -39.06
CA VAL A 252 26.29 24.42 -39.24
C VAL A 252 25.47 24.87 -40.45
N SER A 253 25.12 23.92 -41.32
CA SER A 253 24.29 24.20 -42.50
C SER A 253 22.96 24.81 -42.08
N GLY A 254 22.56 25.93 -42.70
CA GLY A 254 21.35 26.67 -42.35
C GLY A 254 21.56 27.84 -41.38
N ILE A 255 22.77 28.02 -40.84
CA ILE A 255 23.14 29.17 -40.01
C ILE A 255 24.22 29.98 -40.72
N SER A 256 24.04 31.30 -40.80
CA SER A 256 25.04 32.21 -41.34
C SER A 256 26.01 32.63 -40.23
N GLY A 257 27.33 32.55 -40.49
CA GLY A 257 28.34 32.96 -39.52
C GLY A 257 28.77 31.84 -38.57
N ASN A 258 29.09 32.19 -37.33
CA ASN A 258 29.50 31.28 -36.27
C ASN A 258 28.29 30.88 -35.41
N VAL A 259 28.31 29.65 -34.89
CA VAL A 259 27.35 29.17 -33.89
C VAL A 259 28.08 28.44 -32.77
N ASP A 260 27.58 28.60 -31.55
CA ASP A 260 28.09 27.93 -30.38
C ASP A 260 27.67 26.44 -30.41
N MET A 261 28.67 25.55 -30.29
CA MET A 261 28.50 24.10 -30.43
C MET A 261 28.61 23.40 -29.08
N ASN A 262 27.77 22.39 -28.91
CA ASN A 262 27.59 21.69 -27.64
C ASN A 262 27.64 20.17 -27.81
N TYR A 263 28.19 19.47 -26.83
CA TYR A 263 27.96 18.04 -26.63
C TYR A 263 26.99 17.80 -25.48
N ALA A 264 26.15 16.78 -25.62
CA ALA A 264 25.34 16.25 -24.52
C ALA A 264 25.95 14.94 -24.01
N TYR A 265 26.01 14.80 -22.70
CA TYR A 265 26.43 13.58 -21.99
C TYR A 265 25.23 12.84 -21.38
N VAL A 266 24.03 13.12 -21.92
CA VAL A 266 22.73 12.58 -21.49
C VAL A 266 21.86 12.28 -22.72
N ASP A 267 20.96 11.29 -22.63
CA ASP A 267 20.04 10.99 -23.75
C ASP A 267 19.09 12.16 -24.02
N VAL A 268 19.13 12.67 -25.25
CA VAL A 268 18.28 13.78 -25.72
C VAL A 268 17.10 13.31 -26.59
N SER A 269 16.93 12.01 -26.84
CA SER A 269 15.96 11.48 -27.82
C SER A 269 14.48 11.76 -27.49
N LEU A 270 13.64 11.97 -28.52
CA LEU A 270 12.19 12.21 -28.37
C LEU A 270 11.36 10.91 -28.44
N TYR A 271 11.00 10.35 -27.29
CA TYR A 271 10.11 9.20 -27.19
C TYR A 271 8.63 9.59 -26.97
N TYR A 272 7.71 8.75 -27.47
CA TYR A 272 6.27 8.83 -27.23
C TYR A 272 5.61 7.45 -27.34
N TRP A 273 4.39 7.31 -26.81
CA TRP A 273 3.63 6.06 -26.90
C TRP A 273 3.20 5.78 -28.33
N GLN A 274 3.46 4.55 -28.80
CA GLN A 274 3.10 4.07 -30.12
C GLN A 274 2.40 2.72 -30.00
N LEU A 275 1.23 2.60 -30.61
CA LEU A 275 0.51 1.35 -30.76
C LEU A 275 0.83 0.73 -32.11
N LYS A 276 1.50 -0.42 -32.12
CA LYS A 276 1.87 -1.18 -33.32
C LYS A 276 1.29 -2.57 -33.22
N GLU A 277 0.40 -2.93 -34.16
CA GLU A 277 -0.21 -4.27 -34.24
C GLU A 277 -0.87 -4.75 -32.92
N GLY A 278 -1.46 -3.82 -32.16
CA GLY A 278 -2.10 -4.12 -30.87
C GLY A 278 -1.16 -4.10 -29.65
N THR A 279 0.13 -3.87 -29.87
CA THR A 279 1.16 -3.82 -28.82
C THR A 279 1.65 -2.39 -28.61
N TRP A 280 1.74 -1.98 -27.34
CA TRP A 280 2.23 -0.66 -26.97
C TRP A 280 3.75 -0.65 -26.80
N TYR A 281 4.37 0.40 -27.35
CA TYR A 281 5.78 0.73 -27.20
C TYR A 281 5.92 2.19 -26.77
N TYR A 282 7.00 2.52 -26.08
CA TYR A 282 7.43 3.91 -25.93
C TYR A 282 8.64 4.12 -26.82
N ALA A 283 8.48 4.81 -27.95
CA ALA A 283 9.47 4.81 -29.03
C ALA A 283 9.64 6.19 -29.66
N THR A 284 10.80 6.42 -30.29
CA THR A 284 11.06 7.57 -31.14
C THR A 284 10.32 7.49 -32.47
N SER A 285 10.28 8.58 -33.24
CA SER A 285 9.55 8.64 -34.51
C SER A 285 10.08 7.73 -35.62
N ASP A 286 11.36 7.39 -35.58
CA ASP A 286 12.02 6.40 -36.44
C ASP A 286 11.87 4.96 -35.91
N GLY A 287 11.21 4.78 -34.76
CA GLY A 287 10.78 3.48 -34.25
C GLY A 287 11.74 2.82 -33.25
N LYS A 288 12.81 3.48 -32.82
CA LYS A 288 13.68 2.98 -31.74
C LYS A 288 12.89 2.95 -30.43
N ALA A 289 12.69 1.75 -29.89
CA ALA A 289 11.96 1.55 -28.65
C ALA A 289 12.83 1.88 -27.43
N TYR A 290 12.24 2.56 -26.45
CA TYR A 290 12.73 2.66 -25.10
C TYR A 290 12.57 1.31 -24.41
N THR A 291 13.56 0.91 -23.61
CA THR A 291 13.55 -0.36 -22.88
C THR A 291 13.87 -0.12 -21.41
N GLY A 292 13.26 -0.90 -20.52
CA GLY A 292 13.42 -0.83 -19.07
C GLY A 292 12.29 -0.07 -18.38
N TRP A 293 12.59 0.47 -17.20
CA TRP A 293 11.61 1.19 -16.38
C TRP A 293 11.38 2.60 -16.91
N LEU A 294 10.12 2.94 -17.18
CA LEU A 294 9.68 4.29 -17.56
C LEU A 294 8.75 4.84 -16.48
N ARG A 295 8.99 6.07 -16.02
CA ARG A 295 8.04 6.81 -15.19
C ARG A 295 7.36 7.89 -15.99
N GLN A 296 6.04 7.83 -16.12
CA GLN A 296 5.26 8.83 -16.84
C GLN A 296 3.92 9.09 -16.13
N GLY A 297 3.52 10.36 -16.01
CA GLY A 297 2.24 10.73 -15.39
C GLY A 297 2.11 10.25 -13.94
N GLY A 298 3.23 10.11 -13.22
CA GLY A 298 3.27 9.59 -11.86
C GLY A 298 3.24 8.07 -11.72
N ALA A 299 3.00 7.32 -12.80
CA ALA A 299 2.99 5.85 -12.83
C ALA A 299 4.30 5.29 -13.38
N TRP A 300 4.61 4.05 -12.99
CA TRP A 300 5.72 3.26 -13.53
C TRP A 300 5.22 2.26 -14.57
N TYR A 301 6.01 2.06 -15.62
CA TYR A 301 5.79 1.12 -16.70
C TYR A 301 7.07 0.31 -16.92
N TRP A 302 6.93 -0.92 -17.37
CA TRP A 302 8.05 -1.74 -17.81
C TRP A 302 7.96 -1.96 -19.32
N LEU A 303 8.98 -1.51 -20.04
CA LEU A 303 9.14 -1.71 -21.48
C LEU A 303 10.16 -2.83 -21.66
N ASP A 304 9.68 -4.06 -21.79
CA ASP A 304 10.48 -5.26 -21.65
C ASP A 304 11.67 -5.28 -22.63
N PRO A 305 12.92 -5.16 -22.14
CA PRO A 305 14.11 -5.19 -22.98
C PRO A 305 14.26 -6.48 -23.78
N ASP A 306 13.86 -7.62 -23.21
CA ASP A 306 13.99 -8.95 -23.84
C ASP A 306 12.93 -9.15 -24.94
N ALA A 307 11.82 -8.41 -24.84
CA ALA A 307 10.80 -8.34 -25.87
C ALA A 307 10.92 -7.11 -26.79
N GLY A 308 12.06 -6.40 -26.79
CA GLY A 308 12.29 -5.26 -27.68
C GLY A 308 11.48 -4.01 -27.35
N GLY A 309 11.17 -3.78 -26.07
CA GLY A 309 10.48 -2.59 -25.56
C GLY A 309 8.96 -2.70 -25.50
N VAL A 310 8.41 -3.91 -25.54
CA VAL A 310 6.97 -4.16 -25.37
C VAL A 310 6.53 -3.72 -23.97
N MET A 311 5.46 -2.94 -23.88
CA MET A 311 4.88 -2.55 -22.60
C MET A 311 4.25 -3.75 -21.88
N ALA A 312 4.74 -4.04 -20.67
CA ALA A 312 4.23 -5.13 -19.85
C ALA A 312 2.78 -4.88 -19.36
N THR A 313 2.01 -5.97 -19.30
CA THR A 313 0.73 -6.06 -18.61
C THR A 313 0.66 -7.39 -17.85
N GLY A 314 -0.12 -7.44 -16.77
CA GLY A 314 -0.18 -8.60 -15.88
C GLY A 314 1.10 -8.83 -15.07
N LEU A 315 1.34 -10.08 -14.69
CA LEU A 315 2.54 -10.50 -13.94
C LEU A 315 3.77 -10.51 -14.86
N HIS A 316 4.83 -9.79 -14.47
CA HIS A 316 6.12 -9.82 -15.17
C HIS A 316 7.27 -9.85 -14.17
N GLU A 317 8.38 -10.49 -14.56
CA GLU A 317 9.64 -10.40 -13.85
C GLU A 317 10.47 -9.25 -14.43
N CYS A 318 10.89 -8.33 -13.58
CA CYS A 318 11.68 -7.17 -13.95
C CYS A 318 12.91 -7.14 -13.04
N ASN A 319 14.11 -7.34 -13.60
CA ASN A 319 15.37 -7.32 -12.86
C ASN A 319 15.38 -8.22 -11.60
N GLY A 320 14.83 -9.45 -11.69
CA GLY A 320 14.84 -10.44 -10.60
C GLY A 320 13.74 -10.29 -9.54
N SER A 321 12.81 -9.34 -9.73
CA SER A 321 11.62 -9.19 -8.88
C SER A 321 10.34 -9.27 -9.71
N LEU A 322 9.28 -9.82 -9.13
CA LEU A 322 7.97 -9.92 -9.77
C LEU A 322 7.18 -8.63 -9.52
N TYR A 323 6.50 -8.15 -10.56
CA TYR A 323 5.64 -6.97 -10.53
C TYR A 323 4.32 -7.29 -11.21
N TRP A 324 3.29 -6.54 -10.85
CA TRP A 324 2.00 -6.59 -11.54
C TRP A 324 1.74 -5.28 -12.26
N PHE A 325 1.37 -5.35 -13.53
CA PHE A 325 0.98 -4.21 -14.35
C PHE A 325 -0.50 -4.34 -14.72
N ASN A 326 -1.26 -3.27 -14.58
CA ASN A 326 -2.68 -3.28 -14.97
C ASN A 326 -2.83 -3.25 -16.51
N SER A 327 -4.07 -3.22 -17.00
CA SER A 327 -4.34 -3.20 -18.45
C SER A 327 -3.84 -1.93 -19.17
N SER A 328 -3.54 -0.85 -18.46
CA SER A 328 -2.90 0.34 -19.03
C SER A 328 -1.37 0.28 -18.97
N GLY A 329 -0.79 -0.82 -18.48
CA GLY A 329 0.64 -0.99 -18.26
C GLY A 329 1.19 -0.28 -17.03
N ALA A 330 0.34 0.33 -16.21
CA ALA A 330 0.79 0.98 -14.98
C ALA A 330 1.03 -0.08 -13.90
N MET A 331 2.19 0.01 -13.26
CA MET A 331 2.61 -0.85 -12.16
C MET A 331 1.68 -0.68 -10.96
N ALA A 332 1.20 -1.79 -10.41
CA ALA A 332 0.35 -1.81 -9.23
C ALA A 332 1.15 -1.61 -7.94
N THR A 333 0.47 -1.08 -6.93
CA THR A 333 0.88 -1.12 -5.51
C THR A 333 -0.33 -1.54 -4.68
N GLY A 334 -0.09 -2.17 -3.53
CA GLY A 334 -1.13 -2.73 -2.68
C GLY A 334 -1.65 -4.09 -3.14
N TRP A 335 -2.88 -4.42 -2.76
CA TRP A 335 -3.51 -5.71 -3.05
C TRP A 335 -3.89 -5.86 -4.51
N VAL A 336 -3.60 -7.03 -5.07
CA VAL A 336 -3.96 -7.42 -6.44
C VAL A 336 -4.69 -8.75 -6.40
N LEU A 337 -5.84 -8.83 -7.09
CA LEU A 337 -6.61 -10.06 -7.26
C LEU A 337 -6.58 -10.48 -8.72
N ASP A 338 -6.09 -11.69 -8.99
CA ASP A 338 -6.08 -12.28 -10.32
C ASP A 338 -6.50 -13.75 -10.28
N GLY A 339 -7.45 -14.14 -11.12
CA GLY A 339 -7.93 -15.52 -11.19
C GLY A 339 -8.43 -16.11 -9.86
N GLY A 340 -8.87 -15.27 -8.91
CA GLY A 340 -9.25 -15.68 -7.54
C GLY A 340 -8.08 -15.80 -6.55
N THR A 341 -6.85 -15.54 -7.00
CA THR A 341 -5.63 -15.56 -6.18
C THR A 341 -5.23 -14.14 -5.80
N TRP A 342 -4.96 -13.92 -4.51
CA TRP A 342 -4.47 -12.64 -4.01
C TRP A 342 -2.95 -12.55 -4.08
N TYR A 343 -2.46 -11.36 -4.39
CA TYR A 343 -1.06 -10.96 -4.35
C TYR A 343 -0.96 -9.61 -3.63
N TYR A 344 0.24 -9.26 -3.16
CA TYR A 344 0.47 -7.96 -2.56
C TYR A 344 1.70 -7.30 -3.18
N ALA A 345 1.48 -6.22 -3.95
CA ALA A 345 2.54 -5.35 -4.44
C ALA A 345 2.95 -4.37 -3.34
N THR A 346 4.21 -4.39 -2.94
CA THR A 346 4.73 -3.50 -1.90
C THR A 346 4.75 -2.03 -2.37
N GLY A 347 5.20 -1.09 -1.53
CA GLY A 347 5.32 0.32 -1.91
C GLY A 347 6.28 0.57 -3.10
N SER A 348 7.21 -0.35 -3.36
CA SER A 348 8.07 -0.32 -4.56
C SER A 348 7.44 -1.00 -5.78
N GLY A 349 6.27 -1.62 -5.63
CA GLY A 349 5.57 -2.42 -6.64
C GLY A 349 5.99 -3.89 -6.71
N ALA A 350 7.12 -4.26 -6.09
CA ALA A 350 7.56 -5.65 -6.08
C ALA A 350 6.55 -6.51 -5.29
N LEU A 351 6.18 -7.66 -5.81
CA LEU A 351 5.28 -8.59 -5.14
C LEU A 351 5.94 -9.19 -3.90
N ALA A 352 5.18 -9.24 -2.81
CA ALA A 352 5.55 -9.90 -1.57
C ALA A 352 5.81 -11.40 -1.81
N ARG A 353 6.87 -11.92 -1.19
CA ARG A 353 7.28 -13.33 -1.25
C ARG A 353 7.67 -13.77 0.15
N GLY A 354 7.18 -14.94 0.58
CA GLY A 354 7.35 -15.44 1.95
C GLY A 354 6.47 -14.72 2.98
N PRO A 355 6.80 -14.83 4.28
CA PRO A 355 6.05 -14.18 5.35
C PRO A 355 6.25 -12.65 5.34
N VAL A 356 5.16 -11.88 5.31
CA VAL A 356 5.17 -10.42 5.26
C VAL A 356 4.07 -9.85 6.15
N SER A 357 4.33 -8.74 6.85
CA SER A 357 3.29 -7.98 7.56
C SER A 357 2.76 -6.85 6.68
N VAL A 358 1.44 -6.80 6.51
CA VAL A 358 0.73 -5.77 5.75
C VAL A 358 -0.20 -5.04 6.71
N GLY A 359 0.08 -3.77 6.99
CA GLY A 359 -0.72 -2.98 7.93
C GLY A 359 -0.77 -3.55 9.35
N GLY A 360 0.26 -4.28 9.78
CA GLY A 360 0.32 -4.96 11.08
C GLY A 360 -0.28 -6.36 11.09
N VAL A 361 -0.95 -6.80 10.03
CA VAL A 361 -1.50 -8.16 9.91
C VAL A 361 -0.49 -9.05 9.18
N PRO A 362 -0.11 -10.22 9.71
CA PRO A 362 0.80 -11.12 9.03
C PRO A 362 0.11 -11.86 7.88
N TYR A 363 0.84 -12.11 6.80
CA TYR A 363 0.44 -12.90 5.65
C TYR A 363 1.62 -13.76 5.21
N CYS A 364 1.33 -14.83 4.47
CA CYS A 364 2.35 -15.64 3.82
C CYS A 364 2.08 -15.67 2.31
N PHE A 365 3.13 -15.47 1.53
CA PHE A 365 3.09 -15.53 0.07
C PHE A 365 4.04 -16.61 -0.43
N ASP A 366 3.68 -17.30 -1.49
CA ASP A 366 4.51 -18.30 -2.14
C ASP A 366 5.83 -17.68 -2.60
N ALA A 367 6.95 -18.27 -2.21
CA ALA A 367 8.27 -17.69 -2.43
C ALA A 367 8.68 -17.61 -3.91
N ARG A 368 8.02 -18.37 -4.79
CA ARG A 368 8.33 -18.40 -6.22
C ARG A 368 7.38 -17.52 -7.03
N THR A 369 6.09 -17.55 -6.71
CA THR A 369 5.01 -16.95 -7.51
C THR A 369 4.45 -15.68 -6.90
N GLY A 370 4.64 -15.44 -5.60
CA GLY A 370 4.05 -14.32 -4.87
C GLY A 370 2.56 -14.50 -4.55
N ALA A 371 1.96 -15.66 -4.86
CA ALA A 371 0.57 -15.95 -4.55
C ALA A 371 0.35 -16.05 -3.03
N MET A 372 -0.70 -15.43 -2.51
CA MET A 372 -1.05 -15.51 -1.09
C MET A 372 -1.43 -16.93 -0.71
N LEU A 373 -0.83 -17.44 0.37
CA LEU A 373 -1.05 -18.77 0.89
C LEU A 373 -2.10 -18.76 2.00
N THR A 374 -2.90 -19.83 2.06
CA THR A 374 -3.83 -20.15 3.16
C THR A 374 -3.43 -21.45 3.85
N GLY A 375 -4.14 -21.82 4.91
CA GLY A 375 -3.85 -23.01 5.73
C GLY A 375 -2.68 -22.78 6.68
N TYR A 376 -2.09 -23.87 7.19
CA TYR A 376 -0.96 -23.79 8.11
C TYR A 376 0.32 -23.30 7.42
N GLN A 377 0.81 -22.15 7.85
CA GLN A 377 2.08 -21.57 7.41
C GLN A 377 2.90 -21.08 8.62
N ALA A 378 4.20 -20.89 8.45
CA ALA A 378 5.05 -20.23 9.44
C ALA A 378 5.08 -18.73 9.18
N ASP A 379 4.85 -17.91 10.20
CA ASP A 379 5.00 -16.46 10.10
C ASP A 379 6.49 -16.05 10.06
N ALA A 380 6.75 -14.74 10.01
CA ALA A 380 8.11 -14.20 9.95
C ALA A 380 8.98 -14.54 11.18
N GLN A 381 8.36 -14.92 12.29
CA GLN A 381 9.01 -15.35 13.52
C GLN A 381 9.13 -16.88 13.62
N GLY A 382 8.66 -17.61 12.60
CA GLY A 382 8.64 -19.07 12.57
C GLY A 382 7.48 -19.70 13.34
N VAL A 383 6.52 -18.91 13.82
CA VAL A 383 5.34 -19.43 14.54
C VAL A 383 4.36 -20.00 13.53
N ARG A 384 3.96 -21.26 13.75
CA ARG A 384 2.99 -21.95 12.91
C ARG A 384 1.57 -21.44 13.20
N ARG A 385 0.93 -20.84 12.19
CA ARG A 385 -0.42 -20.28 12.26
C ARG A 385 -1.27 -20.80 11.11
N TYR A 386 -2.57 -20.88 11.32
CA TYR A 386 -3.55 -21.13 10.28
C TYR A 386 -4.01 -19.81 9.65
N PHE A 387 -3.68 -19.61 8.37
CA PHE A 387 -4.05 -18.43 7.59
C PHE A 387 -5.33 -18.70 6.78
N GLY A 388 -6.32 -17.82 6.92
CA GLY A 388 -7.48 -17.75 6.05
C GLY A 388 -7.29 -16.73 4.92
N ASN A 389 -8.41 -16.31 4.32
CA ASN A 389 -8.40 -15.36 3.19
C ASN A 389 -7.98 -13.93 3.56
N CYS A 390 -7.89 -13.60 4.85
CA CYS A 390 -7.63 -12.26 5.35
C CYS A 390 -6.50 -12.24 6.40
N GLY A 391 -5.56 -13.18 6.33
CA GLY A 391 -4.49 -13.35 7.33
C GLY A 391 -4.81 -14.46 8.34
N PRO A 392 -4.27 -14.44 9.57
CA PRO A 392 -4.50 -15.47 10.56
C PRO A 392 -5.98 -15.58 10.91
N LEU A 393 -6.49 -16.82 10.95
CA LEU A 393 -7.89 -17.05 11.24
C LEU A 393 -8.22 -16.69 12.70
N ASN A 394 -9.34 -16.01 12.91
CA ASN A 394 -9.88 -15.69 14.22
C ASN A 394 -11.32 -16.20 14.29
N GLY A 395 -11.54 -17.23 15.10
CA GLY A 395 -12.81 -17.94 15.22
C GLY A 395 -12.77 -19.37 14.71
N TRP A 396 -13.95 -19.92 14.39
CA TRP A 396 -14.09 -21.30 13.94
C TRP A 396 -13.44 -21.56 12.57
N GLY A 397 -12.68 -22.64 12.47
CA GLY A 397 -12.11 -23.16 11.22
C GLY A 397 -12.22 -24.66 11.12
N LEU A 398 -12.65 -25.16 9.96
CA LEU A 398 -12.70 -26.59 9.65
C LEU A 398 -11.37 -27.00 9.01
N VAL A 399 -10.65 -27.90 9.66
CA VAL A 399 -9.35 -28.40 9.20
C VAL A 399 -9.38 -29.92 9.22
N ASP A 400 -9.15 -30.53 8.06
CA ASP A 400 -9.13 -31.98 7.86
C ASP A 400 -10.34 -32.72 8.46
N GLY A 401 -11.52 -32.10 8.38
CA GLY A 401 -12.79 -32.65 8.87
C GLY A 401 -13.14 -32.35 10.32
N SER A 402 -12.25 -31.69 11.07
CA SER A 402 -12.46 -31.32 12.47
C SER A 402 -12.54 -29.80 12.65
N TRP A 403 -13.43 -29.34 13.53
CA TRP A 403 -13.55 -27.93 13.87
C TRP A 403 -12.55 -27.52 14.94
N TYR A 404 -11.98 -26.33 14.78
CA TYR A 404 -11.06 -25.71 15.73
C TYR A 404 -11.48 -24.27 15.96
N TRP A 405 -11.21 -23.74 17.16
CA TRP A 405 -11.31 -22.30 17.41
C TRP A 405 -9.93 -21.67 17.37
N PHE A 406 -9.71 -20.76 16.43
CA PHE A 406 -8.43 -20.06 16.26
C PHE A 406 -8.46 -18.68 16.92
N ALA A 407 -7.39 -18.34 17.62
CA ALA A 407 -7.08 -16.98 18.04
C ALA A 407 -5.75 -16.60 17.39
N ASP A 408 -5.75 -15.59 16.53
CA ASP A 408 -4.58 -15.16 15.75
C ASP A 408 -3.93 -16.33 14.96
N GLY A 409 -4.77 -17.19 14.39
CA GLY A 409 -4.35 -18.39 13.65
C GLY A 409 -3.80 -19.52 14.52
N ILE A 410 -3.82 -19.40 15.84
CA ILE A 410 -3.39 -20.44 16.77
C ILE A 410 -4.62 -21.17 17.32
N ALA A 411 -4.66 -22.49 17.20
CA ALA A 411 -5.76 -23.29 17.71
C ALA A 411 -5.80 -23.22 19.25
N SER A 412 -6.97 -22.90 19.78
CA SER A 412 -7.24 -22.87 21.22
C SER A 412 -7.51 -24.27 21.75
N THR A 413 -7.24 -24.50 23.03
CA THR A 413 -7.49 -25.78 23.73
C THR A 413 -8.22 -25.53 25.04
N GLY A 414 -8.97 -26.53 25.53
CA GLY A 414 -9.75 -26.48 26.76
C GLY A 414 -11.17 -25.96 26.57
N TRP A 415 -11.74 -25.37 27.61
CA TRP A 415 -13.10 -24.81 27.57
C TRP A 415 -13.15 -23.50 26.80
N LEU A 416 -14.13 -23.37 25.90
CA LEU A 416 -14.46 -22.15 25.18
C LEU A 416 -15.92 -21.80 25.38
N TYR A 417 -16.20 -20.55 25.74
CA TYR A 417 -17.54 -19.98 25.72
C TYR A 417 -17.69 -18.98 24.59
N THR A 418 -18.55 -19.28 23.63
CA THR A 418 -18.82 -18.40 22.49
C THR A 418 -20.23 -18.64 21.95
N GLY A 419 -20.85 -17.61 21.37
CA GLY A 419 -22.21 -17.74 20.82
C GLY A 419 -23.28 -18.23 21.81
N GLY A 420 -23.08 -18.02 23.12
CA GLY A 420 -24.01 -18.46 24.17
C GLY A 420 -23.92 -19.93 24.54
N SER A 421 -22.87 -20.65 24.11
CA SER A 421 -22.68 -22.08 24.40
C SER A 421 -21.25 -22.37 24.84
N TRP A 422 -21.08 -23.43 25.62
CA TRP A 422 -19.78 -23.98 25.98
C TRP A 422 -19.36 -25.07 25.01
N TYR A 423 -18.08 -25.11 24.69
CA TYR A 423 -17.43 -26.09 23.82
C TYR A 423 -16.17 -26.60 24.51
N TRP A 424 -15.78 -27.83 24.18
CA TRP A 424 -14.51 -28.40 24.61
C TRP A 424 -13.60 -28.61 23.40
N LEU A 425 -12.41 -28.01 23.46
CA LEU A 425 -11.39 -28.05 22.43
C LEU A 425 -10.30 -28.99 22.95
N GLU A 426 -10.27 -30.21 22.49
CA GLU A 426 -9.48 -31.30 23.08
C GLU A 426 -7.97 -30.99 23.09
N PRO A 427 -7.36 -30.79 24.27
CA PRO A 427 -5.92 -30.45 24.35
C PRO A 427 -5.03 -31.53 23.73
N ASP A 428 -5.34 -32.81 23.96
CA ASP A 428 -4.56 -33.96 23.46
C ASP A 428 -4.71 -34.18 21.95
N ALA A 429 -5.77 -33.61 21.34
CA ALA A 429 -5.99 -33.61 19.90
C ALA A 429 -5.67 -32.24 19.25
N GLY A 430 -4.86 -31.41 19.92
CA GLY A 430 -4.41 -30.12 19.39
C GLY A 430 -5.51 -29.06 19.25
N GLY A 431 -6.60 -29.20 19.99
CA GLY A 431 -7.73 -28.26 20.02
C GLY A 431 -8.92 -28.65 19.15
N ALA A 432 -8.99 -29.90 18.68
CA ALA A 432 -10.16 -30.39 17.94
C ALA A 432 -11.42 -30.29 18.80
N MET A 433 -12.50 -29.77 18.23
CA MET A 433 -13.78 -29.59 18.93
C MET A 433 -14.44 -30.96 19.19
N ALA A 434 -14.73 -31.22 20.46
CA ALA A 434 -15.38 -32.45 20.90
C ALA A 434 -16.86 -32.54 20.46
N THR A 435 -17.32 -33.76 20.22
CA THR A 435 -18.74 -34.11 20.00
C THR A 435 -19.03 -35.44 20.67
N GLY A 436 -20.20 -35.60 21.28
CA GLY A 436 -20.57 -36.78 22.05
C GLY A 436 -20.06 -36.74 23.50
N LEU A 437 -19.87 -37.92 24.10
CA LEU A 437 -19.41 -38.08 25.47
C LEU A 437 -17.90 -37.87 25.59
N HIS A 438 -17.48 -36.91 26.41
CA HIS A 438 -16.07 -36.65 26.68
C HIS A 438 -15.79 -36.40 28.16
N ALA A 439 -14.60 -36.80 28.60
CA ALA A 439 -14.06 -36.43 29.90
C ALA A 439 -13.31 -35.10 29.78
N CYS A 440 -13.73 -34.10 30.56
CA CYS A 440 -13.15 -32.77 30.58
C CYS A 440 -12.74 -32.45 32.03
N ASN A 441 -11.43 -32.36 32.29
CA ASN A 441 -10.88 -32.08 33.63
C ASN A 441 -11.43 -33.01 34.74
N GLY A 442 -11.64 -34.29 34.43
CA GLY A 442 -12.07 -35.30 35.41
C GLY A 442 -13.59 -35.46 35.60
N ALA A 443 -14.42 -34.67 34.89
CA ALA A 443 -15.87 -34.88 34.85
C ALA A 443 -16.33 -35.21 33.42
N ALA A 444 -17.40 -35.99 33.29
CA ALA A 444 -17.98 -36.36 32.00
C ALA A 444 -19.00 -35.31 31.53
N TYR A 445 -18.97 -34.98 30.24
CA TYR A 445 -19.85 -34.02 29.58
C TYR A 445 -20.35 -34.60 28.27
N TRP A 446 -21.49 -34.10 27.80
CA TRP A 446 -22.00 -34.42 26.48
C TRP A 446 -22.01 -33.18 25.59
N PHE A 447 -21.49 -33.29 24.38
CA PHE A 447 -21.51 -32.26 23.35
C PHE A 447 -22.38 -32.72 22.18
N ASN A 448 -23.25 -31.86 21.67
CA ASN A 448 -24.09 -32.22 20.52
C ASN A 448 -23.29 -32.21 19.20
N ALA A 449 -23.95 -32.45 18.07
CA ALA A 449 -23.30 -32.47 16.76
C ALA A 449 -22.68 -31.13 16.32
N SER A 450 -23.11 -30.00 16.92
CA SER A 450 -22.46 -28.70 16.71
C SER A 450 -21.34 -28.42 17.72
N GLY A 451 -21.01 -29.38 18.59
CA GLY A 451 -20.04 -29.25 19.67
C GLY A 451 -20.52 -28.47 20.89
N ALA A 452 -21.79 -28.05 20.94
CA ALA A 452 -22.31 -27.31 22.08
C ALA A 452 -22.59 -28.27 23.23
N MET A 453 -22.11 -27.90 24.42
CA MET A 453 -22.30 -28.65 25.66
C MET A 453 -23.78 -28.73 26.02
N ALA A 454 -24.27 -29.93 26.27
CA ALA A 454 -25.65 -30.17 26.66
C ALA A 454 -25.92 -29.82 28.12
N THR A 455 -27.17 -29.50 28.41
CA THR A 455 -27.75 -29.46 29.77
C THR A 455 -29.11 -30.15 29.73
N GLY A 456 -29.54 -30.72 30.86
CA GLY A 456 -30.76 -31.51 30.95
C GLY A 456 -30.59 -32.94 30.40
N TRP A 457 -31.71 -33.54 29.98
CA TRP A 457 -31.73 -34.90 29.45
C TRP A 457 -31.07 -35.01 28.08
N VAL A 458 -30.23 -36.03 27.92
CA VAL A 458 -29.52 -36.36 26.67
C VAL A 458 -29.84 -37.80 26.30
N LEU A 459 -30.22 -38.05 25.05
CA LEU A 459 -30.42 -39.39 24.50
C LEU A 459 -29.32 -39.68 23.49
N ASP A 460 -28.56 -40.76 23.73
CA ASP A 460 -27.56 -41.25 22.80
C ASP A 460 -27.65 -42.78 22.66
N GLY A 461 -27.67 -43.29 21.44
CA GLY A 461 -27.72 -44.73 21.19
C GLY A 461 -28.89 -45.48 21.82
N GLY A 462 -29.96 -44.79 22.25
CA GLY A 462 -31.08 -45.36 23.01
C GLY A 462 -30.91 -45.32 24.54
N THR A 463 -29.78 -44.83 25.03
CA THR A 463 -29.46 -44.64 26.45
C THR A 463 -29.66 -43.18 26.86
N TRP A 464 -30.36 -42.97 27.98
CA TRP A 464 -30.57 -41.64 28.54
C TRP A 464 -29.47 -41.29 29.55
N TYR A 465 -29.05 -40.04 29.52
CA TYR A 465 -28.11 -39.41 30.45
C TYR A 465 -28.73 -38.09 30.94
N TYR A 466 -28.24 -37.56 32.06
CA TYR A 466 -28.66 -36.25 32.53
C TYR A 466 -27.45 -35.33 32.75
N ALA A 467 -27.32 -34.29 31.93
CA ALA A 467 -26.36 -33.22 32.12
C ALA A 467 -26.94 -32.19 33.13
N THR A 468 -26.22 -31.94 34.21
CA THR A 468 -26.64 -30.97 35.23
C THR A 468 -26.59 -29.53 34.70
N GLY A 469 -26.96 -28.54 35.53
CA GLY A 469 -26.88 -27.13 35.13
C GLY A 469 -25.45 -26.65 34.81
N SER A 470 -24.41 -27.34 35.28
CA SER A 470 -23.02 -27.10 34.90
C SER A 470 -22.59 -27.86 33.64
N GLY A 471 -23.47 -28.70 33.07
CA GLY A 471 -23.20 -29.61 31.96
C GLY A 471 -22.57 -30.94 32.33
N ALA A 472 -22.02 -31.07 33.55
CA ALA A 472 -21.45 -32.34 34.01
C ALA A 472 -22.56 -33.39 34.11
N LEU A 473 -22.30 -34.61 33.63
CA LEU A 473 -23.24 -35.71 33.69
C LEU A 473 -23.45 -36.15 35.15
N ALA A 474 -24.72 -36.27 35.53
CA ALA A 474 -25.11 -36.76 36.84
C ALA A 474 -24.66 -38.21 37.06
N SER A 475 -24.47 -38.55 38.33
CA SER A 475 -24.00 -39.85 38.79
C SER A 475 -24.68 -40.17 40.12
N GLY A 476 -25.19 -41.39 40.26
CA GLY A 476 -26.01 -41.84 41.37
C GLY A 476 -27.44 -41.28 41.35
N TRP A 477 -27.99 -41.02 42.54
CA TRP A 477 -29.36 -40.54 42.72
C TRP A 477 -29.52 -39.10 42.24
N LEU A 478 -30.52 -38.88 41.38
CA LEU A 478 -30.92 -37.57 40.88
C LEU A 478 -32.39 -37.29 41.24
N ASN A 479 -32.66 -36.14 41.87
CA ASN A 479 -34.01 -35.66 42.11
C ASN A 479 -34.33 -34.49 41.18
N LEU A 480 -35.34 -34.64 40.34
CA LEU A 480 -35.88 -33.57 39.53
C LEU A 480 -37.31 -33.30 39.97
N ASN A 481 -37.51 -32.20 40.70
CA ASN A 481 -38.83 -31.72 41.15
C ASN A 481 -39.67 -32.80 41.86
N GLY A 482 -39.05 -33.61 42.72
CA GLY A 482 -39.72 -34.67 43.48
C GLY A 482 -39.72 -36.04 42.79
N THR A 483 -39.29 -36.13 41.53
CA THR A 483 -39.11 -37.41 40.84
C THR A 483 -37.67 -37.88 40.95
N TRP A 484 -37.47 -39.12 41.41
CA TRP A 484 -36.14 -39.72 41.57
C TRP A 484 -35.74 -40.56 40.35
N TYR A 485 -34.48 -40.47 39.98
CA TYR A 485 -33.82 -41.23 38.92
C TYR A 485 -32.49 -41.76 39.47
N TRP A 486 -31.96 -42.80 38.84
CA TRP A 486 -30.61 -43.29 39.09
C TRP A 486 -29.79 -43.25 37.81
N LEU A 487 -28.63 -42.61 37.88
CA LEU A 487 -27.64 -42.56 36.81
C LEU A 487 -26.47 -43.44 37.27
N ASP A 488 -26.14 -44.47 36.51
CA ASP A 488 -25.07 -45.39 36.87
C ASP A 488 -23.75 -44.64 37.12
N PRO A 489 -23.09 -44.80 38.27
CA PRO A 489 -21.92 -43.99 38.58
C PRO A 489 -20.70 -44.19 37.67
N SER A 490 -20.64 -45.31 36.93
CA SER A 490 -19.52 -45.64 36.05
C SER A 490 -19.77 -45.25 34.59
N THR A 491 -21.01 -45.37 34.14
CA THR A 491 -21.40 -45.13 32.73
C THR A 491 -22.25 -43.88 32.55
N HIS A 492 -22.77 -43.29 33.63
CA HIS A 492 -23.76 -42.21 33.64
C HIS A 492 -25.12 -42.55 33.02
N ALA A 493 -25.33 -43.80 32.63
CA ALA A 493 -26.57 -44.25 32.01
C ALA A 493 -27.73 -44.26 33.01
N MET A 494 -28.88 -43.74 32.59
CA MET A 494 -30.11 -43.77 33.38
C MET A 494 -30.66 -45.19 33.49
N ALA A 495 -30.92 -45.64 34.71
CA ALA A 495 -31.52 -46.94 34.96
C ALA A 495 -33.00 -46.98 34.54
N THR A 496 -33.40 -48.14 34.02
CA THR A 496 -34.78 -48.55 33.81
C THR A 496 -34.94 -49.99 34.28
N GLY A 497 -36.16 -50.39 34.65
CA GLY A 497 -36.46 -51.69 35.21
C GLY A 497 -35.87 -51.90 36.61
N LEU A 498 -35.65 -53.17 36.95
CA LEU A 498 -35.06 -53.60 38.22
C LEU A 498 -33.57 -53.23 38.28
N HIS A 499 -33.16 -52.45 39.27
CA HIS A 499 -31.76 -52.01 39.41
C HIS A 499 -31.31 -51.95 40.88
N GLY A 500 -30.05 -52.29 41.12
CA GLY A 500 -29.45 -52.25 42.45
C GLY A 500 -28.76 -50.90 42.70
N CYS A 501 -29.12 -50.23 43.79
CA CYS A 501 -28.54 -48.95 44.18
C CYS A 501 -28.04 -49.05 45.63
N ASN A 502 -26.72 -48.97 45.84
CA ASN A 502 -26.09 -48.97 47.17
C ASN A 502 -26.55 -50.13 48.10
N GLY A 503 -26.75 -51.32 47.54
CA GLY A 503 -27.12 -52.53 48.31
C GLY A 503 -28.62 -52.79 48.46
N SER A 504 -29.49 -51.90 47.98
CA SER A 504 -30.94 -52.10 47.93
C SER A 504 -31.43 -52.19 46.49
N MET A 505 -32.50 -52.94 46.25
CA MET A 505 -33.13 -53.07 44.93
C MET A 505 -34.24 -52.03 44.76
N TYR A 506 -34.32 -51.44 43.57
CA TYR A 506 -35.31 -50.44 43.18
C TYR A 506 -35.90 -50.80 41.83
N TRP A 507 -37.10 -50.29 41.57
CA TRP A 507 -37.70 -50.35 40.24
C TRP A 507 -37.77 -48.97 39.62
N PHE A 508 -37.27 -48.83 38.40
CA PHE A 508 -37.38 -47.61 37.59
C PHE A 508 -38.32 -47.86 36.41
N ASN A 509 -39.29 -46.98 36.21
CA ASN A 509 -40.24 -47.08 35.09
C ASN A 509 -39.52 -46.86 33.75
N GLY A 510 -40.21 -47.08 32.63
CA GLY A 510 -39.63 -46.83 31.29
C GLY A 510 -39.18 -45.37 31.05
N SER A 511 -39.68 -44.42 31.82
CA SER A 511 -39.22 -43.02 31.84
C SER A 511 -38.00 -42.77 32.74
N GLY A 512 -37.48 -43.80 33.42
CA GLY A 512 -36.43 -43.71 34.43
C GLY A 512 -36.88 -43.24 35.80
N SER A 513 -38.16 -42.91 35.98
CA SER A 513 -38.69 -42.50 37.29
C SER A 513 -38.75 -43.68 38.26
N MET A 514 -38.25 -43.48 39.48
CA MET A 514 -38.30 -44.47 40.56
C MET A 514 -39.76 -44.75 40.96
N ALA A 515 -40.15 -46.01 41.00
CA ALA A 515 -41.48 -46.43 41.40
C ALA A 515 -41.65 -46.46 42.93
N THR A 516 -42.90 -46.28 43.37
CA THR A 516 -43.34 -46.54 44.75
C THR A 516 -44.67 -47.31 44.69
N GLY A 517 -44.96 -48.11 45.72
CA GLY A 517 -46.13 -48.98 45.75
C GLY A 517 -45.97 -50.25 44.92
N TRP A 518 -47.09 -50.81 44.47
CA TRP A 518 -47.13 -52.03 43.66
C TRP A 518 -46.62 -51.80 42.24
N VAL A 519 -45.75 -52.67 41.76
CA VAL A 519 -45.17 -52.67 40.42
C VAL A 519 -45.44 -54.02 39.75
N LEU A 520 -45.91 -54.01 38.51
CA LEU A 520 -46.12 -55.20 37.70
C LEU A 520 -45.16 -55.21 36.51
N ASP A 521 -44.36 -56.26 36.39
CA ASP A 521 -43.48 -56.48 35.24
C ASP A 521 -43.51 -57.94 34.81
N GLY A 522 -43.68 -58.20 33.51
CA GLY A 522 -43.68 -59.56 32.95
C GLY A 522 -44.70 -60.53 33.59
N GLY A 523 -45.75 -60.03 34.23
CA GLY A 523 -46.72 -60.84 35.00
C GLY A 523 -46.34 -61.08 36.47
N THR A 524 -45.21 -60.57 36.92
CA THR A 524 -44.70 -60.66 38.30
C THR A 524 -44.94 -59.35 39.04
N TRP A 525 -45.49 -59.42 40.25
CA TRP A 525 -45.70 -58.26 41.10
C TRP A 525 -44.53 -58.05 42.06
N TYR A 526 -44.18 -56.80 42.31
CA TYR A 526 -43.19 -56.34 43.27
C TYR A 526 -43.81 -55.22 44.13
N TYR A 527 -43.27 -54.98 45.32
CA TYR A 527 -43.72 -53.89 46.18
C TYR A 527 -42.57 -52.97 46.58
N ALA A 528 -42.59 -51.73 46.08
CA ALA A 528 -41.69 -50.66 46.44
C ALA A 528 -42.25 -49.87 47.63
N THR A 529 -41.44 -49.67 48.66
CA THR A 529 -41.83 -48.84 49.83
C THR A 529 -41.91 -47.34 49.46
N SER A 530 -42.27 -46.48 50.41
CA SER A 530 -42.26 -45.02 50.20
C SER A 530 -40.87 -44.44 49.92
N SER A 531 -39.79 -45.14 50.28
CA SER A 531 -38.42 -44.79 49.89
C SER A 531 -38.03 -45.33 48.51
N GLY A 532 -38.90 -46.08 47.85
CA GLY A 532 -38.67 -46.75 46.57
C GLY A 532 -37.97 -48.10 46.66
N ALA A 533 -37.38 -48.44 47.81
CA ALA A 533 -36.71 -49.73 47.98
C ALA A 533 -37.73 -50.87 47.90
N LEU A 534 -37.41 -51.92 47.12
CA LEU A 534 -38.22 -53.11 47.01
C LEU A 534 -38.20 -53.90 48.32
N THR A 535 -39.39 -54.33 48.73
CA THR A 535 -39.57 -55.12 49.94
C THR A 535 -39.10 -56.55 49.70
N SER A 536 -38.54 -57.17 50.74
CA SER A 536 -38.26 -58.60 50.82
C SER A 536 -38.88 -59.16 52.11
N GLY A 537 -39.41 -60.36 52.03
CA GLY A 537 -40.15 -61.02 53.11
C GLY A 537 -41.58 -60.49 53.27
N TRP A 538 -42.08 -60.51 54.51
CA TRP A 538 -43.45 -60.13 54.86
C TRP A 538 -43.70 -58.62 54.70
N ALA A 539 -44.76 -58.26 53.97
CA ALA A 539 -45.21 -56.88 53.79
C ALA A 539 -46.69 -56.73 54.15
N TYR A 540 -47.03 -55.74 54.97
CA TYR A 540 -48.42 -55.39 55.28
C TYR A 540 -48.85 -54.17 54.48
N VAL A 541 -49.76 -54.37 53.52
CA VAL A 541 -50.15 -53.34 52.55
C VAL A 541 -51.67 -53.33 52.42
N GLY A 542 -52.30 -52.17 52.62
CA GLY A 542 -53.73 -52.01 52.39
C GLY A 542 -54.65 -52.94 53.21
N GLY A 543 -54.19 -53.40 54.37
CA GLY A 543 -54.99 -54.27 55.26
C GLY A 543 -54.74 -55.78 55.11
N ALA A 544 -53.82 -56.20 54.24
CA ALA A 544 -53.47 -57.61 54.05
C ALA A 544 -51.94 -57.82 54.12
N TRP A 545 -51.54 -59.04 54.49
CA TRP A 545 -50.15 -59.48 54.44
C TRP A 545 -49.82 -60.13 53.09
N TYR A 546 -48.61 -59.85 52.60
CA TYR A 546 -48.04 -60.39 51.38
C TYR A 546 -46.65 -60.94 51.68
N TRP A 547 -46.20 -61.92 50.91
CA TRP A 547 -44.83 -62.41 50.96
C TRP A 547 -44.12 -62.12 49.64
N LEU A 548 -43.06 -61.30 49.73
CA LEU A 548 -42.15 -60.98 48.64
C LEU A 548 -40.91 -61.88 48.80
N ASP A 549 -40.60 -62.70 47.81
CA ASP A 549 -39.47 -63.61 47.86
C ASP A 549 -38.16 -62.86 48.18
N PRO A 550 -37.41 -63.23 49.23
CA PRO A 550 -36.24 -62.45 49.64
C PRO A 550 -35.09 -62.39 48.62
N SER A 551 -35.05 -63.30 47.64
CA SER A 551 -33.99 -63.36 46.64
C SER A 551 -34.34 -62.61 45.34
N THR A 552 -35.61 -62.67 44.94
CA THR A 552 -36.09 -62.11 43.67
C THR A 552 -36.96 -60.86 43.86
N HIS A 553 -37.40 -60.58 45.08
CA HIS A 553 -38.39 -59.55 45.44
C HIS A 553 -39.79 -59.77 44.84
N ALA A 554 -40.02 -60.92 44.19
CA ALA A 554 -41.28 -61.24 43.55
C ALA A 554 -42.36 -61.58 44.58
N MET A 555 -43.56 -61.03 44.41
CA MET A 555 -44.74 -61.39 45.18
C MET A 555 -45.16 -62.82 44.85
N THR A 556 -45.27 -63.62 45.90
CA THR A 556 -45.68 -65.02 45.77
C THR A 556 -47.20 -65.17 45.77
N THR A 557 -47.68 -66.25 45.14
CA THR A 557 -49.08 -66.69 45.17
C THR A 557 -49.15 -68.19 45.44
N GLY A 558 -50.33 -68.71 45.80
CA GLY A 558 -50.51 -70.13 46.10
C GLY A 558 -49.93 -70.56 47.45
N VAL A 559 -49.67 -71.86 47.61
CA VAL A 559 -49.10 -72.42 48.85
C VAL A 559 -47.57 -72.30 48.81
N GLN A 560 -46.99 -71.62 49.79
CA GLN A 560 -45.55 -71.42 49.93
C GLN A 560 -45.09 -71.89 51.31
N GLU A 561 -43.84 -72.38 51.40
CA GLU A 561 -43.21 -72.74 52.67
C GLU A 561 -42.18 -71.67 53.04
N ILE A 562 -42.39 -71.01 54.17
CA ILE A 562 -41.58 -69.88 54.67
C ILE A 562 -41.11 -70.26 56.07
N ASP A 563 -39.79 -70.32 56.27
CA ASP A 563 -39.16 -70.72 57.54
C ASP A 563 -39.71 -72.03 58.15
N GLY A 564 -40.05 -73.00 57.29
CA GLY A 564 -40.58 -74.32 57.68
C GLY A 564 -42.09 -74.35 57.99
N VAL A 565 -42.82 -73.26 57.74
CA VAL A 565 -44.27 -73.15 57.92
C VAL A 565 -44.96 -72.90 56.58
N LYS A 566 -46.07 -73.60 56.31
CA LYS A 566 -46.85 -73.43 55.07
C LYS A 566 -47.86 -72.31 55.19
N TYR A 567 -47.80 -71.36 54.27
CA TYR A 567 -48.73 -70.24 54.13
C TYR A 567 -49.45 -70.32 52.78
N SER A 568 -50.73 -69.93 52.75
CA SER A 568 -51.53 -69.90 51.52
C SER A 568 -51.84 -68.46 51.12
N PHE A 569 -51.49 -68.10 49.89
CA PHE A 569 -51.71 -66.78 49.31
C PHE A 569 -52.71 -66.87 48.15
N ALA A 570 -53.64 -65.92 48.09
CA ALA A 570 -54.59 -65.77 47.00
C ALA A 570 -53.90 -65.44 45.66
N SER A 571 -54.64 -65.45 44.55
CA SER A 571 -54.11 -65.07 43.23
C SER A 571 -53.67 -63.62 43.13
N ASN A 572 -54.15 -62.74 44.02
CA ASN A 572 -53.69 -61.36 44.18
C ASN A 572 -52.54 -61.22 45.19
N GLY A 573 -52.02 -62.32 45.73
CA GLY A 573 -50.90 -62.36 46.67
C GLY A 573 -51.26 -62.14 48.15
N ALA A 574 -52.52 -61.87 48.49
CA ALA A 574 -52.92 -61.67 49.88
C ALA A 574 -52.90 -62.99 50.66
N TRP A 575 -52.29 -62.99 51.85
CA TRP A 575 -52.30 -64.12 52.77
C TRP A 575 -53.72 -64.42 53.25
N LEU A 576 -54.11 -65.70 53.22
CA LEU A 576 -55.47 -66.16 53.52
C LEU A 576 -55.75 -66.42 55.00
N GLY A 577 -54.77 -66.20 55.88
CA GLY A 577 -54.88 -66.44 57.33
C GLY A 577 -54.43 -67.83 57.77
#